data_AF-I0KEM2-F1
#
_entry.id   AF-I0KEM2-F1
#
_cell.length_a   1.000
_cell.length_b   1.000
_cell.length_c   1.000
_cell.angle_alpha   90.00
_cell.angle_beta   90.00
_cell.angle_gamma   90.00
#
_symmetry.space_group_name_H-M   'P 1'
#
loop_
_entity.id
_entity.type
_entity.pdbx_description
1 polymer ?
#
loop_
_entity_poly.entity_id
_entity_poly.type
_entity_poly.pdbx_seq_one_letter_code
_entity_poly.pdbx_strand_id
1 'polypeptide(L)'
;MHSSMSSVAILLFARPAVQEAVCKPLTGARQRDERTWQALEALTWAKIKATNLPAFVSHQLVTQPQGDSFGRQLRRAAQAVLDQGYETVLCIGNDSPSLRVSDLKAAAQLAQSDGPDQLGTLPIGADGRGGVYLVGLNRASLAHADAFETLPWQTNQLASALTSYLRQQGQSCPSLTATHHDWNHRYDIRLGELVGEWRWLHALTDALQATRRGVYTGKLAFEPFRSLAPSGLRAPPLA
;
A
#
# COMPACT_ATOMS: atom_id res chain seq x y z
N MET A 1 10.70 -15.61 -28.95
CA MET A 1 10.49 -14.21 -28.54
C MET A 1 10.20 -14.24 -27.04
N HIS A 2 11.19 -14.02 -26.19
CA HIS A 2 10.94 -13.89 -24.75
C HIS A 2 10.24 -12.55 -24.54
N SER A 3 8.95 -12.57 -24.23
CA SER A 3 8.28 -11.40 -23.66
C SER A 3 9.06 -11.03 -22.40
N SER A 4 9.79 -9.91 -22.43
CA SER A 4 10.46 -9.39 -21.24
C SER A 4 9.37 -9.08 -20.22
N MET A 5 9.21 -9.96 -19.23
CA MET A 5 8.41 -9.66 -18.05
C MET A 5 8.92 -8.32 -17.50
N SER A 6 8.00 -7.41 -17.17
CA SER A 6 8.38 -6.18 -16.47
C SER A 6 9.11 -6.58 -15.19
N SER A 7 10.30 -6.03 -14.94
CA SER A 7 11.06 -6.31 -13.71
C SER A 7 10.36 -5.77 -12.45
N VAL A 8 9.34 -4.93 -12.62
CA VAL A 8 8.63 -4.25 -11.53
C VAL A 8 7.15 -4.63 -11.52
N ALA A 9 6.64 -5.00 -10.35
CA ALA A 9 5.21 -5.16 -10.09
C ALA A 9 4.76 -4.25 -8.94
N ILE A 10 3.45 -3.97 -8.86
CA ILE A 10 2.84 -3.25 -7.73
C ILE A 10 2.13 -4.25 -6.81
N LEU A 11 2.39 -4.15 -5.50
CA LEU A 11 1.59 -4.81 -4.48
C LEU A 11 0.69 -3.78 -3.81
N LEU A 12 -0.62 -3.90 -4.02
CA LEU A 12 -1.62 -3.26 -3.17
C LEU A 12 -1.72 -4.06 -1.87
N PHE A 13 -1.06 -3.56 -0.83
CA PHE A 13 -1.09 -4.15 0.49
C PHE A 13 -2.25 -3.57 1.29
N ALA A 14 -3.36 -4.31 1.33
CA ALA A 14 -4.62 -3.92 1.96
C ALA A 14 -5.32 -5.14 2.58
N ARG A 15 -6.23 -4.90 3.52
CA ARG A 15 -7.20 -5.90 3.97
C ARG A 15 -8.48 -5.82 3.14
N PRO A 16 -9.34 -6.87 3.16
CA PRO A 16 -10.70 -6.75 2.68
C PRO A 16 -11.42 -5.57 3.35
N ALA A 17 -12.22 -4.82 2.61
CA ALA A 17 -12.87 -3.60 3.11
C ALA A 17 -13.68 -3.78 4.40
N VAL A 18 -14.30 -4.95 4.61
CA VAL A 18 -15.00 -5.30 5.85
C VAL A 18 -14.05 -5.28 7.06
N GLN A 19 -12.83 -5.75 6.87
CA GLN A 19 -11.80 -5.78 7.92
C GLN A 19 -11.19 -4.39 8.12
N GLU A 20 -10.92 -3.64 7.04
CA GLU A 20 -10.47 -2.25 7.15
C GLU A 20 -11.48 -1.40 7.92
N ALA A 21 -12.78 -1.56 7.66
CA ALA A 21 -13.84 -0.84 8.36
C ALA A 21 -13.85 -1.07 9.88
N VAL A 22 -13.40 -2.24 10.34
CA VAL A 22 -13.30 -2.53 11.77
C VAL A 22 -11.98 -2.01 12.35
N CYS A 23 -10.87 -2.15 11.63
CA CYS A 23 -9.56 -1.69 12.10
C CYS A 23 -9.42 -0.16 12.05
N LYS A 24 -10.07 0.49 11.08
CA LYS A 24 -9.99 1.91 10.76
C LYS A 24 -11.40 2.50 10.54
N PRO A 25 -12.19 2.71 11.60
CA PRO A 25 -13.49 3.35 11.48
C PRO A 25 -13.31 4.83 11.10
N LEU A 26 -13.92 5.25 9.98
CA LEU A 26 -13.75 6.59 9.41
C LEU A 26 -14.99 7.49 9.60
N THR A 27 -16.17 6.90 9.58
CA THR A 27 -17.49 7.56 9.52
C THR A 27 -18.33 7.29 10.77
N GLY A 28 -17.84 6.41 11.66
CA GLY A 28 -18.55 5.99 12.88
C GLY A 28 -19.73 5.07 12.62
N ALA A 29 -19.92 4.58 11.40
CA ALA A 29 -20.97 3.62 11.06
C ALA A 29 -20.42 2.53 10.13
N ARG A 30 -20.41 1.29 10.62
CA ARG A 30 -19.74 0.14 9.98
C ARG A 30 -20.05 -0.02 8.49
N GLN A 31 -21.32 0.07 8.08
CA GLN A 31 -21.70 -0.07 6.67
C GLN A 31 -21.17 1.08 5.79
N ARG A 32 -21.09 2.30 6.32
CA ARG A 32 -20.51 3.45 5.59
C ARG A 32 -18.99 3.32 5.54
N ASP A 33 -18.36 2.87 6.62
CA ASP A 33 -16.91 2.59 6.65
C ASP A 33 -16.53 1.55 5.61
N GLU A 34 -17.25 0.43 5.55
CA GLU A 34 -17.01 -0.61 4.55
C GLU A 34 -17.14 -0.07 3.12
N ARG A 35 -18.20 0.68 2.81
CA ARG A 35 -18.36 1.30 1.47
C ARG A 35 -17.25 2.29 1.15
N THR A 36 -16.81 3.08 2.13
CA THR A 36 -15.68 4.00 1.95
C THR A 36 -14.40 3.23 1.63
N TRP A 37 -14.10 2.16 2.38
CA TRP A 37 -12.92 1.32 2.13
C TRP A 37 -12.99 0.59 0.78
N GLN A 38 -14.18 0.12 0.37
CA GLN A 38 -14.39 -0.44 -0.98
C GLN A 38 -14.11 0.60 -2.07
N ALA A 39 -14.58 1.83 -1.89
CA ALA A 39 -14.35 2.91 -2.85
C ALA A 39 -12.88 3.34 -2.92
N LEU A 40 -12.18 3.37 -1.78
CA LEU A 40 -10.76 3.66 -1.70
C LEU A 40 -9.89 2.57 -2.37
N GLU A 41 -10.22 1.29 -2.15
CA GLU A 41 -9.57 0.18 -2.85
C GLU A 41 -9.82 0.27 -4.36
N ALA A 42 -11.07 0.50 -4.79
CA ALA A 42 -11.41 0.65 -6.21
C ALA A 42 -10.70 1.84 -6.88
N LEU A 43 -10.62 2.98 -6.18
CA LEU A 43 -9.88 4.16 -6.65
C LEU A 43 -8.38 3.86 -6.80
N THR A 44 -7.80 3.20 -5.81
CA THR A 44 -6.38 2.82 -5.83
C THR A 44 -6.11 1.83 -6.96
N TRP A 45 -6.98 0.83 -7.14
CA TRP A 45 -6.89 -0.13 -8.23
C TRP A 45 -7.02 0.53 -9.61
N ALA A 46 -7.89 1.51 -9.78
CA ALA A 46 -8.00 2.27 -11.03
C ALA A 46 -6.70 3.01 -11.36
N LYS A 47 -6.04 3.61 -10.35
CA LYS A 47 -4.74 4.27 -10.51
C LYS A 47 -3.63 3.28 -10.88
N ILE A 48 -3.59 2.13 -10.22
CA ILE A 48 -2.66 1.04 -10.53
C ILE A 48 -2.85 0.60 -11.98
N LYS A 49 -4.07 0.31 -12.42
CA LYS A 49 -4.35 -0.10 -13.81
C LYS A 49 -3.90 0.95 -14.84
N ALA A 50 -4.04 2.24 -14.54
CA ALA A 50 -3.59 3.32 -15.42
C ALA A 50 -2.05 3.41 -15.57
N THR A 51 -1.28 2.67 -14.76
CA THR A 51 0.18 2.54 -14.93
C THR A 51 0.57 1.53 -16.00
N ASN A 52 -0.31 0.58 -16.35
CA ASN A 52 -0.01 -0.62 -17.14
C ASN A 52 1.08 -1.53 -16.53
N LEU A 53 1.33 -1.43 -15.21
CA LEU A 53 2.23 -2.34 -14.50
C LEU A 53 1.47 -3.58 -14.00
N PRO A 54 2.13 -4.75 -13.94
CA PRO A 54 1.58 -5.91 -13.24
C PRO A 54 1.27 -5.58 -11.79
N ALA A 55 0.17 -6.10 -11.26
CA ALA A 55 -0.25 -5.77 -9.91
C ALA A 55 -0.99 -6.88 -9.19
N PHE A 56 -0.83 -6.91 -7.87
CA PHE A 56 -1.40 -7.91 -6.98
C PHE A 56 -2.05 -7.25 -5.77
N VAL A 57 -3.04 -7.92 -5.18
CA VAL A 57 -3.69 -7.48 -3.95
C VAL A 57 -3.36 -8.48 -2.84
N SER A 58 -2.78 -8.00 -1.73
CA SER A 58 -2.23 -8.88 -0.69
C SER A 58 -3.24 -9.87 -0.11
N HIS A 59 -4.48 -9.43 0.14
CA HIS A 59 -5.53 -10.27 0.72
C HIS A 59 -6.09 -11.32 -0.24
N GLN A 60 -5.77 -11.23 -1.53
CA GLN A 60 -6.09 -12.23 -2.55
C GLN A 60 -4.90 -13.16 -2.83
N LEU A 61 -3.68 -12.65 -2.64
CA LEU A 61 -2.44 -13.36 -2.97
C LEU A 61 -2.00 -14.32 -1.86
N VAL A 62 -2.11 -13.90 -0.60
CA VAL A 62 -1.66 -14.68 0.56
C VAL A 62 -2.71 -14.64 1.66
N THR A 63 -2.94 -15.79 2.30
CA THR A 63 -3.68 -15.83 3.57
C THR A 63 -2.83 -15.18 4.65
N GLN A 64 -3.41 -14.27 5.42
CA GLN A 64 -2.73 -13.56 6.50
C GLN A 64 -3.14 -14.19 7.85
N PRO A 65 -2.27 -14.96 8.51
CA PRO A 65 -2.57 -15.54 9.80
C PRO A 65 -2.87 -14.49 10.86
N GLN A 66 -3.77 -14.84 11.77
CA GLN A 66 -4.07 -14.00 12.91
C GLN A 66 -2.85 -13.92 13.85
N GLY A 67 -2.54 -12.73 14.34
CA GLY A 67 -1.45 -12.50 15.29
C GLY A 67 -0.08 -12.22 14.67
N ASP A 68 0.06 -12.30 13.35
CA ASP A 68 1.30 -11.90 12.68
C ASP A 68 1.53 -10.39 12.77
N SER A 69 2.80 -10.00 12.97
CA SER A 69 3.19 -8.58 12.95
C SER A 69 2.95 -7.97 11.56
N PHE A 70 2.80 -6.65 11.53
CA PHE A 70 2.66 -5.90 10.28
C PHE A 70 3.79 -6.24 9.29
N GLY A 71 5.05 -6.18 9.76
CA GLY A 71 6.22 -6.45 8.93
C GLY A 71 6.23 -7.87 8.34
N ARG A 72 5.78 -8.86 9.11
CA ARG A 72 5.65 -10.25 8.65
C ARG A 72 4.60 -10.42 7.56
N GLN A 73 3.43 -9.79 7.75
CA GLN A 73 2.36 -9.81 6.75
C GLN A 73 2.82 -9.16 5.42
N LEU A 74 3.49 -7.99 5.52
CA LEU A 74 4.04 -7.28 4.36
C LEU A 74 5.13 -8.10 3.67
N ARG A 75 6.10 -8.64 4.43
CA ARG A 75 7.19 -9.44 3.87
C ARG A 75 6.65 -10.63 3.09
N ARG A 76 5.69 -11.37 3.65
CA ARG A 76 5.09 -12.53 2.97
C ARG A 76 4.39 -12.16 1.68
N ALA A 77 3.59 -11.09 1.68
CA ALA A 77 2.89 -10.64 0.49
C ALA A 77 3.88 -10.15 -0.59
N ALA A 78 4.91 -9.39 -0.21
CA ALA A 78 5.96 -8.93 -1.11
C ALA A 78 6.76 -10.12 -1.68
N GLN A 79 7.16 -11.06 -0.83
CA GLN A 79 7.86 -12.28 -1.24
C GLN A 79 7.04 -13.10 -2.25
N ALA A 80 5.74 -13.24 -2.03
CA ALA A 80 4.85 -13.95 -2.95
C ALA A 80 4.72 -13.26 -4.33
N VAL A 81 4.94 -11.95 -4.43
CA VAL A 81 5.07 -11.26 -5.72
C VAL A 81 6.44 -11.56 -6.33
N LEU A 82 7.52 -11.40 -5.58
CA LEU A 82 8.89 -11.66 -6.09
C LEU A 82 9.06 -13.10 -6.57
N ASP A 83 8.40 -14.07 -5.93
CA ASP A 83 8.41 -15.49 -6.32
C ASP A 83 7.70 -15.78 -7.64
N GLN A 84 6.97 -14.81 -8.20
CA GLN A 84 6.43 -14.87 -9.55
C GLN A 84 7.42 -14.40 -10.62
N GLY A 85 8.65 -14.03 -10.23
CA GLY A 85 9.73 -13.67 -11.16
C GLY A 85 9.97 -12.18 -11.32
N TYR A 86 9.31 -11.32 -10.52
CA TYR A 86 9.60 -9.89 -10.48
C TYR A 86 10.89 -9.61 -9.68
N GLU A 87 11.68 -8.64 -10.12
CA GLU A 87 12.91 -8.23 -9.43
C GLU A 87 12.60 -7.26 -8.29
N THR A 88 11.68 -6.33 -8.55
CA THR A 88 11.24 -5.32 -7.59
C THR A 88 9.72 -5.31 -7.46
N VAL A 89 9.23 -5.18 -6.23
CA VAL A 89 7.83 -4.95 -5.92
C VAL A 89 7.66 -3.58 -5.27
N LEU A 90 6.79 -2.75 -5.83
CA LEU A 90 6.38 -1.47 -5.26
C LEU A 90 5.16 -1.70 -4.37
N CYS A 91 5.34 -1.61 -3.06
CA CYS A 91 4.27 -1.80 -2.08
C CYS A 91 3.58 -0.47 -1.77
N ILE A 92 2.26 -0.44 -1.87
CA ILE A 92 1.41 0.71 -1.54
C ILE A 92 0.17 0.29 -0.74
N GLY A 93 -0.41 1.21 0.03
CA GLY A 93 -1.72 1.04 0.68
C GLY A 93 -2.90 1.55 -0.16
N ASN A 94 -4.12 1.27 0.28
CA ASN A 94 -5.37 1.80 -0.31
C ASN A 94 -5.86 3.09 0.37
N ASP A 95 -5.11 3.63 1.33
CA ASP A 95 -5.53 4.68 2.26
C ASP A 95 -5.00 6.09 1.90
N SER A 96 -4.32 6.26 0.76
CA SER A 96 -3.91 7.57 0.22
C SER A 96 -4.77 7.97 -0.99
N PRO A 97 -5.93 8.63 -0.83
CA PRO A 97 -6.74 9.10 -1.96
C PRO A 97 -6.00 10.07 -2.88
N SER A 98 -4.99 10.79 -2.38
CA SER A 98 -4.22 11.76 -3.15
C SER A 98 -3.08 11.16 -3.97
N LEU A 99 -2.72 9.87 -3.76
CA LEU A 99 -1.69 9.15 -4.54
C LEU A 99 -2.01 9.24 -6.03
N ARG A 100 -1.05 9.56 -6.88
CA ARG A 100 -1.27 9.78 -8.32
C ARG A 100 -0.64 8.66 -9.14
N VAL A 101 -1.16 8.49 -10.35
CA VAL A 101 -0.59 7.57 -11.35
C VAL A 101 0.86 7.97 -11.70
N SER A 102 1.18 9.26 -11.68
CA SER A 102 2.53 9.77 -11.91
C SER A 102 3.52 9.29 -10.85
N ASP A 103 3.10 9.17 -9.59
CA ASP A 103 3.99 8.78 -8.49
C ASP A 103 4.36 7.30 -8.63
N LEU A 104 3.39 6.46 -9.00
CA LEU A 104 3.61 5.04 -9.29
C LEU A 104 4.54 4.84 -10.50
N LYS A 105 4.33 5.62 -11.58
CA LYS A 105 5.19 5.57 -12.77
C LYS A 105 6.62 6.05 -12.46
N ALA A 106 6.77 7.13 -11.70
CA ALA A 106 8.07 7.63 -11.28
C ALA A 106 8.81 6.61 -10.40
N ALA A 107 8.12 5.98 -9.45
CA ALA A 107 8.68 4.90 -8.65
C ALA A 107 9.13 3.72 -9.52
N ALA A 108 8.32 3.29 -10.48
CA ALA A 108 8.70 2.20 -11.38
C ALA A 108 9.91 2.55 -12.25
N GLN A 109 9.99 3.79 -12.74
CA GLN A 109 11.14 4.28 -13.51
C GLN A 109 12.41 4.30 -12.66
N LEU A 110 12.34 4.76 -11.40
CA LEU A 110 13.46 4.70 -10.47
C LEU A 110 13.88 3.25 -10.18
N ALA A 111 12.92 2.35 -9.97
CA ALA A 111 13.22 0.94 -9.73
C ALA A 111 13.86 0.23 -10.94
N GLN A 112 13.75 0.81 -12.14
CA GLN A 112 14.32 0.29 -13.39
C GLN A 112 15.59 1.03 -13.82
N SER A 113 16.05 2.03 -13.06
CA SER A 113 17.16 2.89 -13.50
C SER A 113 18.54 2.23 -13.40
N ASP A 114 18.61 1.05 -12.79
CA ASP A 114 19.88 0.38 -12.54
C ASP A 114 20.28 -0.57 -13.68
N GLY A 115 21.57 -0.56 -13.99
CA GLY A 115 22.19 -1.57 -14.84
C GLY A 115 22.34 -2.92 -14.11
N PRO A 116 22.60 -4.01 -14.85
CA PRO A 116 22.60 -5.39 -14.33
C PRO A 116 23.59 -5.67 -13.18
N ASP A 117 24.53 -4.76 -12.90
CA ASP A 117 25.60 -4.92 -11.90
C ASP A 117 25.38 -4.13 -10.60
N GLN A 118 24.22 -3.48 -10.42
CA GLN A 118 23.91 -2.71 -9.20
C GLN A 118 22.94 -3.44 -8.27
N LEU A 119 23.12 -3.25 -6.96
CA LEU A 119 22.37 -3.95 -5.90
C LEU A 119 20.87 -3.61 -5.88
N GLY A 120 20.41 -2.64 -6.66
CA GLY A 120 19.01 -2.28 -6.86
C GLY A 120 18.66 -0.90 -6.29
N THR A 121 17.74 -0.22 -6.98
CA THR A 121 17.18 1.07 -6.61
C THR A 121 15.77 0.85 -6.09
N LEU A 122 15.56 1.14 -4.81
CA LEU A 122 14.30 0.93 -4.11
C LEU A 122 13.70 2.29 -3.73
N PRO A 123 12.77 2.83 -4.54
CA PRO A 123 12.18 4.13 -4.28
C PRO A 123 11.36 4.15 -2.98
N ILE A 124 11.37 5.28 -2.29
CA ILE A 124 10.59 5.51 -1.06
C ILE A 124 9.71 6.73 -1.24
N GLY A 125 8.41 6.58 -1.01
CA GLY A 125 7.47 7.69 -0.85
C GLY A 125 7.17 7.90 0.63
N ALA A 126 7.76 8.92 1.26
CA ALA A 126 7.50 9.24 2.65
C ALA A 126 6.13 9.93 2.82
N ASP A 127 5.39 9.56 3.86
CA ASP A 127 4.28 10.41 4.33
C ASP A 127 4.89 11.55 5.18
N GLY A 128 4.30 12.74 5.15
CA GLY A 128 4.86 13.90 5.85
C GLY A 128 4.89 13.78 7.38
N ARG A 129 4.53 12.62 7.94
CA ARG A 129 4.43 12.32 9.37
C ARG A 129 5.44 11.25 9.81
N GLY A 130 6.36 10.84 8.94
CA GLY A 130 7.45 9.91 9.25
C GLY A 130 7.14 8.44 8.97
N GLY A 131 5.99 8.14 8.35
CA GLY A 131 5.72 6.85 7.71
C GLY A 131 6.02 6.89 6.20
N VAL A 132 5.51 5.90 5.47
CA VAL A 132 5.69 5.77 4.01
C VAL A 132 4.38 5.38 3.34
N TYR A 133 4.10 5.99 2.18
CA TYR A 133 2.98 5.61 1.30
C TYR A 133 3.38 4.67 0.17
N LEU A 134 4.68 4.60 -0.12
CA LEU A 134 5.25 3.71 -1.13
C LEU A 134 6.64 3.26 -0.68
N VAL A 135 6.94 1.97 -0.87
CA VAL A 135 8.29 1.43 -0.74
C VAL A 135 8.56 0.39 -1.82
N GLY A 136 9.70 0.49 -2.49
CA GLY A 136 10.25 -0.59 -3.31
C GLY A 136 10.92 -1.66 -2.45
N LEU A 137 10.67 -2.92 -2.75
CA LEU A 137 11.30 -4.07 -2.09
C LEU A 137 11.80 -5.06 -3.15
N ASN A 138 12.89 -5.75 -2.86
CA ASN A 138 13.45 -6.82 -3.70
C ASN A 138 13.90 -7.99 -2.81
N ARG A 139 14.49 -9.03 -3.41
CA ARG A 139 14.95 -10.20 -2.65
C ARG A 139 16.01 -9.85 -1.61
N ALA A 140 16.95 -8.95 -1.94
CA ALA A 140 18.00 -8.53 -1.02
C ALA A 140 17.42 -7.79 0.20
N SER A 141 16.42 -6.92 -0.01
CA SER A 141 15.77 -6.20 1.08
C SER A 141 14.89 -7.06 1.97
N LEU A 142 14.56 -8.30 1.58
CA LEU A 142 13.77 -9.23 2.38
C LEU A 142 14.59 -10.40 2.95
N ALA A 143 15.87 -10.51 2.59
CA ALA A 143 16.73 -11.62 2.99
C ALA A 143 16.93 -11.70 4.51
N HIS A 144 17.04 -10.56 5.18
CA HIS A 144 17.14 -10.47 6.64
C HIS A 144 15.75 -10.31 7.27
N ALA A 145 15.00 -11.41 7.27
CA ALA A 145 13.60 -11.44 7.68
C ALA A 145 13.35 -10.81 9.05
N ASP A 146 14.10 -11.19 10.09
CA ASP A 146 13.90 -10.67 11.44
C ASP A 146 14.06 -9.15 11.48
N ALA A 147 15.16 -8.63 10.92
CA ALA A 147 15.44 -7.19 10.89
C ALA A 147 14.35 -6.39 10.15
N PHE A 148 13.83 -6.91 9.03
CA PHE A 148 12.72 -6.30 8.29
C PHE A 148 11.41 -6.35 9.08
N GLU A 149 11.07 -7.53 9.63
CA GLU A 149 9.82 -7.77 10.34
C GLU A 149 9.72 -6.95 11.64
N THR A 150 10.86 -6.63 12.26
CA THR A 150 10.95 -5.84 13.50
C THR A 150 11.22 -4.35 13.29
N LEU A 151 11.25 -3.86 12.04
CA LEU A 151 11.26 -2.42 11.79
C LEU A 151 10.11 -1.75 12.56
N PRO A 152 10.22 -0.46 12.93
CA PRO A 152 9.19 0.24 13.69
C PRO A 152 8.03 0.61 12.75
N TRP A 153 7.45 -0.40 12.13
CA TRP A 153 6.25 -0.32 11.32
C TRP A 153 5.19 0.39 12.13
N GLN A 154 4.41 1.21 11.43
CA GLN A 154 3.27 1.88 12.03
C GLN A 154 3.65 2.96 13.06
N THR A 155 4.89 3.45 12.99
CA THR A 155 5.39 4.56 13.81
C THR A 155 5.83 5.74 12.93
N ASN A 156 6.02 6.92 13.53
CA ASN A 156 6.60 8.09 12.86
C ASN A 156 8.13 7.99 12.66
N GLN A 157 8.74 6.87 13.08
CA GLN A 157 10.17 6.60 12.87
C GLN A 157 10.41 5.69 11.65
N LEU A 158 9.34 5.19 11.03
CA LEU A 158 9.40 4.18 9.99
C LEU A 158 10.22 4.63 8.77
N ALA A 159 9.97 5.82 8.23
CA ALA A 159 10.66 6.27 7.01
C ALA A 159 12.19 6.31 7.20
N SER A 160 12.65 6.82 8.34
CA SER A 160 14.08 6.90 8.68
C SER A 160 14.68 5.50 8.92
N ALA A 161 14.02 4.67 9.74
CA ALA A 161 14.48 3.33 10.06
C ALA A 161 14.53 2.43 8.81
N LEU A 162 13.50 2.48 7.97
CA LEU A 162 13.40 1.73 6.72
C LEU A 162 14.48 2.16 5.73
N THR A 163 14.68 3.46 5.53
CA THR A 163 15.75 3.96 4.64
C THR A 163 17.13 3.51 5.11
N SER A 164 17.37 3.57 6.42
CA SER A 164 18.63 3.11 7.02
C SER A 164 18.84 1.61 6.82
N TYR A 165 17.80 0.82 7.05
CA TYR A 165 17.81 -0.62 6.83
C TYR A 165 18.13 -0.98 5.38
N LEU A 166 17.43 -0.37 4.41
CA LEU A 166 17.63 -0.65 2.98
C LEU A 166 19.06 -0.28 2.52
N ARG A 167 19.60 0.84 3.00
CA ARG A 167 20.99 1.23 2.72
C ARG A 167 22.01 0.27 3.32
N GLN A 168 21.74 -0.28 4.50
CA GLN A 168 22.59 -1.35 5.07
C GLN A 168 22.56 -2.63 4.24
N GLN A 169 21.46 -2.87 3.51
CA GLN A 169 21.37 -3.93 2.50
C GLN A 169 21.96 -3.52 1.13
N GLY A 170 22.72 -2.42 1.08
CA GLY A 170 23.42 -1.89 -0.10
C GLY A 170 22.51 -1.29 -1.18
N GLN A 171 21.25 -0.98 -0.85
CA GLN A 171 20.27 -0.46 -1.81
C GLN A 171 20.38 1.06 -1.97
N SER A 172 20.23 1.55 -3.19
CA SER A 172 19.95 2.97 -3.44
C SER A 172 18.49 3.26 -3.10
N CYS A 173 18.23 4.34 -2.35
CA CYS A 173 16.89 4.65 -1.84
C CYS A 173 16.46 6.09 -2.22
N PRO A 174 16.13 6.35 -3.49
CA PRO A 174 15.68 7.67 -3.91
C PRO A 174 14.28 7.96 -3.32
N SER A 175 14.12 9.16 -2.76
CA SER A 175 12.82 9.62 -2.28
C SER A 175 11.99 10.20 -3.42
N LEU A 176 10.72 9.83 -3.48
CA LEU A 176 9.74 10.53 -4.30
C LEU A 176 9.52 11.94 -3.75
N THR A 177 9.36 12.92 -4.64
CA THR A 177 9.19 14.33 -4.27
C THR A 177 7.78 14.65 -3.78
N ALA A 178 6.79 13.84 -4.15
CA ALA A 178 5.41 14.01 -3.72
C ALA A 178 5.21 13.47 -2.30
N THR A 179 4.59 14.27 -1.44
CA THR A 179 4.13 13.87 -0.11
C THR A 179 2.63 13.62 -0.15
N HIS A 180 2.20 12.45 0.31
CA HIS A 180 0.80 12.08 0.44
C HIS A 180 0.40 11.87 1.90
N HIS A 181 -0.89 12.00 2.17
CA HIS A 181 -1.49 11.80 3.48
C HIS A 181 -2.53 10.71 3.45
N ASP A 182 -2.65 10.04 4.58
CA ASP A 182 -3.37 8.79 4.67
C ASP A 182 -4.52 8.90 5.61
N TRP A 183 -5.57 8.21 5.22
CA TRP A 183 -6.81 8.22 5.95
C TRP A 183 -6.79 7.13 6.98
N ASN A 184 -6.65 7.53 8.24
CA ASN A 184 -6.64 6.64 9.38
C ASN A 184 -7.89 6.85 10.26
N HIS A 185 -8.40 8.09 10.33
CA HIS A 185 -9.57 8.45 11.13
C HIS A 185 -10.49 9.48 10.46
N ARG A 186 -11.65 9.70 11.10
CA ARG A 186 -12.67 10.69 10.70
C ARG A 186 -12.13 12.10 10.43
N TYR A 187 -11.03 12.49 11.07
CA TYR A 187 -10.42 13.80 10.90
C TYR A 187 -9.73 13.94 9.54
N ASP A 188 -9.19 12.85 8.99
CA ASP A 188 -8.50 12.87 7.70
C ASP A 188 -9.48 13.12 6.54
N ILE A 189 -10.74 12.66 6.65
CA ILE A 189 -11.81 12.97 5.69
C ILE A 189 -12.09 14.48 5.66
N ARG A 190 -12.28 15.10 6.84
CA ARG A 190 -12.57 16.54 6.94
C ARG A 190 -11.40 17.40 6.49
N LEU A 191 -10.16 16.95 6.74
CA LEU A 191 -8.96 17.64 6.25
C LEU A 191 -8.89 17.62 4.73
N GLY A 192 -9.18 16.49 4.09
CA GLY A 192 -9.25 16.38 2.64
C GLY A 192 -10.31 17.29 2.00
N GLU A 193 -11.47 17.46 2.67
CA GLU A 193 -12.50 18.43 2.27
C GLU A 193 -12.03 19.89 2.43
N LEU A 194 -11.23 20.19 3.47
CA LEU A 194 -10.76 21.55 3.79
C LEU A 194 -9.57 22.02 2.94
N VAL A 195 -8.66 21.13 2.50
CA VAL A 195 -7.49 21.49 1.67
C VAL A 195 -7.76 21.49 0.16
N GLY A 196 -9.02 21.44 -0.26
CA GLY A 196 -9.39 21.66 -1.66
C GLY A 196 -9.09 20.47 -2.59
N GLU A 197 -8.94 19.27 -2.05
CA GLU A 197 -8.68 18.07 -2.86
C GLU A 197 -9.98 17.47 -3.47
N TRP A 198 -10.87 18.32 -4.00
CA TRP A 198 -12.17 17.96 -4.57
C TRP A 198 -12.12 16.94 -5.73
N ARG A 199 -10.97 16.80 -6.38
CA ARG A 199 -10.79 15.90 -7.53
C ARG A 199 -10.87 14.42 -7.13
N TRP A 200 -10.42 14.03 -5.93
CA TRP A 200 -10.61 12.66 -5.46
C TRP A 200 -12.00 12.44 -4.88
N LEU A 201 -12.71 13.46 -4.38
CA LEU A 201 -14.10 13.31 -3.96
C LEU A 201 -14.99 12.88 -5.14
N HIS A 202 -14.79 13.46 -6.33
CA HIS A 202 -15.48 13.01 -7.54
C HIS A 202 -15.11 11.57 -7.90
N ALA A 203 -13.82 11.23 -7.92
CA ALA A 203 -13.37 9.87 -8.23
C ALA A 203 -13.85 8.83 -7.19
N LEU A 204 -13.94 9.21 -5.92
CA LEU A 204 -14.50 8.42 -4.83
C LEU A 204 -16.02 8.29 -4.99
N THR A 205 -16.70 9.37 -5.38
CA THR A 205 -18.14 9.36 -5.66
C THR A 205 -18.46 8.43 -6.83
N ASP A 206 -17.66 8.46 -7.89
CA ASP A 206 -17.80 7.55 -9.04
C ASP A 206 -17.55 6.10 -8.61
N ALA A 207 -16.54 5.85 -7.78
CA ALA A 207 -16.28 4.52 -7.21
C ALA A 207 -17.44 4.04 -6.30
N LEU A 208 -18.02 4.94 -5.50
CA LEU A 208 -19.21 4.67 -4.67
C LEU A 208 -20.46 4.40 -5.53
N GLN A 209 -20.60 5.06 -6.68
CA GLN A 209 -21.69 4.78 -7.63
C GLN A 209 -21.51 3.44 -8.32
N ALA A 210 -20.28 3.07 -8.70
CA ALA A 210 -19.96 1.78 -9.31
C ALA A 210 -20.20 0.59 -8.37
N THR A 211 -19.86 0.73 -7.08
CA THR A 211 -20.13 -0.28 -6.05
C THR A 211 -21.63 -0.44 -5.77
N ARG A 212 -22.42 0.64 -5.77
CA ARG A 212 -23.89 0.59 -5.67
C ARG A 212 -24.57 -0.14 -6.84
N ARG A 213 -23.97 -0.13 -8.04
CA ARG A 213 -24.51 -0.81 -9.23
C ARG A 213 -24.15 -2.30 -9.31
N GLY A 214 -23.52 -2.88 -8.27
CA GLY A 214 -23.26 -4.33 -8.21
C GLY A 214 -22.19 -4.84 -9.17
N VAL A 215 -21.33 -3.97 -9.70
CA VAL A 215 -20.30 -4.34 -10.70
C VAL A 215 -19.13 -5.14 -10.09
N TYR A 216 -19.09 -5.29 -8.77
CA TYR A 216 -18.12 -6.13 -8.07
C TYR A 216 -18.81 -7.35 -7.46
N THR A 217 -18.83 -8.47 -8.18
CA THR A 217 -19.22 -9.78 -7.64
C THR A 217 -18.04 -10.44 -6.93
N GLY A 218 -17.77 -10.01 -5.70
CA GLY A 218 -16.97 -10.79 -4.74
C GLY A 218 -17.94 -11.50 -3.80
N LYS A 219 -17.99 -12.84 -3.82
CA LYS A 219 -18.82 -13.60 -2.88
C LYS A 219 -18.40 -13.27 -1.44
N LEU A 220 -19.34 -12.76 -0.65
CA LEU A 220 -19.24 -12.61 0.80
C LEU A 220 -19.25 -14.00 1.43
N ALA A 221 -18.09 -14.52 1.82
CA ALA A 221 -18.01 -15.60 2.78
C ALA A 221 -17.97 -14.98 4.18
N PHE A 222 -19.00 -15.29 4.97
CA PHE A 222 -19.14 -14.85 6.35
C PHE A 222 -18.41 -15.88 7.24
N GLU A 223 -17.26 -15.51 7.79
CA GLU A 223 -16.59 -16.27 8.85
C GLU A 223 -16.75 -15.50 10.18
N PRO A 224 -17.03 -16.19 11.31
CA PRO A 224 -17.33 -15.54 12.57
C PRO A 224 -16.14 -14.78 13.15
N PHE A 225 -16.45 -13.58 13.62
CA PHE A 225 -15.54 -12.51 13.96
C PHE A 225 -14.85 -12.71 15.32
N ARG A 226 -13.51 -12.65 15.39
CA ARG A 226 -12.77 -12.38 16.63
C ARG A 226 -11.62 -11.40 16.37
N SER A 227 -11.59 -10.37 17.22
CA SER A 227 -10.66 -9.23 17.29
C SER A 227 -9.36 -9.34 16.47
N LEU A 228 -9.19 -8.43 15.51
CA LEU A 228 -7.96 -8.21 14.75
C LEU A 228 -7.16 -7.07 15.42
N ALA A 229 -5.83 -7.19 15.46
CA ALA A 229 -4.96 -6.08 15.81
C ALA A 229 -5.14 -4.92 14.80
N PRO A 230 -5.31 -3.67 15.24
CA PRO A 230 -5.72 -2.55 14.40
C PRO A 230 -4.51 -1.95 13.69
N SER A 231 -4.02 -2.58 12.64
CA SER A 231 -2.69 -2.18 12.16
C SER A 231 -2.53 -2.28 10.64
N GLY A 232 -2.86 -1.23 9.88
CA GLY A 232 -2.47 -1.03 8.47
C GLY A 232 -1.12 -0.29 8.33
N LEU A 233 -0.54 -0.17 7.12
CA LEU A 233 0.87 0.22 6.80
C LEU A 233 1.60 1.36 7.56
N ARG A 234 1.00 2.12 8.47
CA ARG A 234 1.37 3.54 8.64
C ARG A 234 1.49 4.06 10.05
N ALA A 235 2.24 5.15 10.14
CA ALA A 235 2.49 5.95 11.33
C ALA A 235 1.21 6.19 12.15
N PRO A 236 1.33 6.39 13.48
CA PRO A 236 0.19 6.54 14.35
C PRO A 236 -0.59 7.79 13.92
N PRO A 237 -1.90 7.83 14.17
CA PRO A 237 -2.65 9.07 14.01
C PRO A 237 -1.99 10.21 14.79
N LEU A 238 -2.09 11.44 14.27
CA LEU A 238 -1.75 12.63 15.06
C LEU A 238 -2.67 12.64 16.28
N ALA A 239 -2.08 12.79 17.47
CA ALA A 239 -2.80 12.92 18.73
C ALA A 239 -3.77 14.11 18.70
#